data_AF-A0A258CPA2-F1
#
_entry.id   AF-A0A258CPA2-F1
#
_cell.length_a   1.000
_cell.length_b   1.000
_cell.length_c   1.000
_cell.angle_alpha   90.00
_cell.angle_beta   90.00
_cell.angle_gamma   90.00
#
_symmetry.space_group_name_H-M   'P 1'
#
loop_
_entity.id
_entity.type
_entity.pdbx_description
1 polymer ?
#
loop_
_entity_poly.entity_id
_entity_poly.type
_entity_poly.pdbx_seq_one_letter_code
_entity_poly.pdbx_strand_id
1 'polypeptide(L)'
;MLYLREYRPKADRLFDHLPWVALIGPGLVLNKDGSFQKTLAFRGPDLASATDAGLVATRAQLNNALRRLGSRWCLHIEAVRSPSQTYPTSQFPDPVSDLVDEERRESFEAQERHFESRYFLTFTYLPPEEAISTAESLLLENAPSGRGAEGMYRAALSDFLSTVHQIADILTAIMPEVAELTDDETLTYLHSCISTKRHPVATLETPAYLDAFLTDDDFQGGLLPRLGGQYLRTISVRAYPTTSCPGLLDRLNELGISYR
;
A
#
# COMPACT_ATOMS: atom_id res chain seq x y z
N MET A 1 13.41 -18.40 8.53
CA MET A 1 12.05 -18.85 8.89
C MET A 1 12.15 -19.93 9.95
N LEU A 2 11.51 -19.78 11.11
CA LEU A 2 11.35 -20.90 12.04
C LEU A 2 10.42 -21.93 11.37
N TYR A 3 10.94 -23.11 11.07
CA TYR A 3 10.18 -24.18 10.44
C TYR A 3 9.22 -24.80 11.47
N LEU A 4 8.14 -24.09 11.79
CA LEU A 4 7.21 -24.47 12.84
C LEU A 4 6.27 -25.62 12.45
N ARG A 5 6.37 -26.18 11.24
CA ARG A 5 5.51 -27.28 10.77
C ARG A 5 5.50 -28.50 11.69
N GLU A 6 6.62 -28.78 12.35
CA GLU A 6 6.72 -29.88 13.32
C GLU A 6 5.95 -29.61 14.62
N TYR A 7 5.84 -28.34 15.02
CA TYR A 7 5.20 -27.92 16.28
C TYR A 7 3.78 -27.36 16.06
N ARG A 8 3.44 -26.93 14.85
CA ARG A 8 2.18 -26.29 14.48
C ARG A 8 1.81 -26.58 13.01
N PRO A 9 0.94 -27.57 12.75
CA PRO A 9 0.63 -28.03 11.39
C PRO A 9 -0.35 -27.13 10.62
N LYS A 10 -1.03 -26.17 11.27
CA LYS A 10 -1.93 -25.19 10.64
C LYS A 10 -1.57 -23.76 11.04
N ALA A 11 -1.58 -22.87 10.07
CA ALA A 11 -1.62 -21.43 10.30
C ALA A 11 -2.88 -21.10 11.10
N ASP A 12 -2.70 -20.42 12.24
CA ASP A 12 -3.76 -20.23 13.23
C ASP A 12 -3.67 -18.86 13.90
N ARG A 13 -2.68 -18.03 13.52
CA ARG A 13 -2.59 -16.61 13.89
C ARG A 13 -2.47 -15.75 12.63
N LEU A 14 -2.85 -14.48 12.74
CA LEU A 14 -2.78 -13.53 11.63
C LEU A 14 -1.38 -13.45 11.02
N PHE A 15 -0.33 -13.38 11.86
CA PHE A 15 1.06 -13.30 11.38
C PHE A 15 1.47 -14.50 10.49
N ASP A 16 0.88 -15.69 10.69
CA ASP A 16 1.17 -16.88 9.87
C ASP A 16 0.74 -16.67 8.41
N HIS A 17 -0.23 -15.79 8.17
CA HIS A 17 -0.79 -15.46 6.85
C HIS A 17 -0.11 -14.27 6.18
N LEU A 18 0.66 -13.46 6.91
CA LEU A 18 1.26 -12.25 6.37
C LEU A 18 2.52 -12.58 5.57
N PRO A 19 2.74 -11.95 4.40
CA PRO A 19 3.90 -12.23 3.57
C PRO A 19 5.16 -11.50 4.04
N TRP A 20 5.07 -10.49 4.90
CA TRP A 20 6.18 -9.58 5.19
C TRP A 20 7.23 -10.20 6.12
N VAL A 21 8.51 -10.09 5.74
CA VAL A 21 9.64 -10.59 6.55
C VAL A 21 10.36 -9.43 7.24
N ALA A 22 10.96 -8.54 6.46
CA ALA A 22 11.85 -7.50 6.97
C ALA A 22 11.92 -6.32 6.01
N LEU A 23 12.27 -5.15 6.54
CA LEU A 23 12.79 -4.05 5.72
C LEU A 23 14.23 -4.40 5.34
N ILE A 24 14.52 -4.38 4.04
CA ILE A 24 15.86 -4.68 3.48
C ILE A 24 16.50 -3.44 2.82
N GLY A 25 15.82 -2.30 2.91
CA GLY A 25 16.24 -0.99 2.44
C GLY A 25 15.10 0.04 2.62
N PRO A 26 15.31 1.32 2.26
CA PRO A 26 14.33 2.38 2.47
C PRO A 26 12.98 2.11 1.79
N GLY A 27 11.94 1.90 2.60
CA GLY A 27 10.58 1.56 2.20
C GLY A 27 10.45 0.23 1.46
N LEU A 28 11.49 -0.62 1.53
CA LEU A 28 11.62 -1.83 0.74
C LEU A 28 11.46 -3.06 1.63
N VAL A 29 10.41 -3.83 1.36
CA VAL A 29 10.04 -5.02 2.13
C VAL A 29 10.44 -6.28 1.38
N LEU A 30 11.06 -7.22 2.09
CA LEU A 30 11.25 -8.58 1.64
C LEU A 30 10.08 -9.45 2.13
N ASN A 31 9.51 -10.24 1.22
CA ASN A 31 8.43 -11.17 1.54
C ASN A 31 8.95 -12.61 1.74
N LYS A 32 8.10 -13.44 2.36
CA LYS A 32 8.40 -14.84 2.74
C LYS A 32 8.64 -15.75 1.53
N ASP A 33 8.10 -15.40 0.38
CA ASP A 33 8.32 -16.09 -0.89
C ASP A 33 9.57 -15.58 -1.64
N GLY A 34 10.33 -14.66 -1.04
CA GLY A 34 11.50 -14.04 -1.65
C GLY A 34 11.18 -12.88 -2.60
N SER A 35 9.90 -12.47 -2.71
CA SER A 35 9.52 -11.32 -3.51
C SER A 35 9.90 -10.00 -2.84
N PHE A 36 10.20 -8.99 -3.66
CA PHE A 36 10.42 -7.61 -3.24
C PHE A 36 9.12 -6.84 -3.28
N GLN A 37 8.92 -5.96 -2.31
CA GLN A 37 7.74 -5.11 -2.22
C GLN A 37 8.12 -3.66 -1.93
N LYS A 38 7.54 -2.73 -2.68
CA LYS A 38 7.69 -1.29 -2.46
C LYS A 38 6.37 -0.57 -2.74
N THR A 39 6.03 0.41 -1.91
CA THR A 39 4.74 1.11 -1.98
C THR A 39 4.95 2.60 -2.25
N LEU A 40 4.12 3.15 -3.12
CA LEU A 40 3.97 4.58 -3.32
C LEU A 40 2.65 5.04 -2.69
N ALA A 41 2.65 6.20 -2.03
CA ALA A 41 1.44 6.98 -1.84
C ALA A 41 1.24 7.88 -3.06
N PHE A 42 0.00 8.05 -3.50
CA PHE A 42 -0.32 8.96 -4.59
C PHE A 42 -1.67 9.64 -4.42
N ARG A 43 -1.85 10.74 -5.15
CA ARG A 43 -3.13 11.41 -5.32
C ARG A 43 -3.37 11.64 -6.80
N GLY A 44 -4.49 11.12 -7.30
CA GLY A 44 -4.92 11.36 -8.68
C GLY A 44 -5.32 12.82 -8.92
N PRO A 45 -5.41 13.25 -10.19
CA PRO A 45 -5.96 14.56 -10.52
C PRO A 45 -7.41 14.68 -10.05
N ASP A 46 -7.88 15.91 -9.84
CA ASP A 46 -9.29 16.17 -9.54
C ASP A 46 -10.16 15.78 -10.75
N LEU A 47 -10.85 14.64 -10.62
CA LEU A 47 -11.71 14.10 -11.68
C LEU A 47 -12.91 15.01 -11.97
N ALA A 48 -13.37 15.81 -11.00
CA ALA A 48 -14.49 16.74 -11.21
C ALA A 48 -14.11 17.92 -12.11
N SER A 49 -12.82 18.27 -12.15
CA SER A 49 -12.27 19.37 -12.95
C SER A 49 -11.52 18.89 -14.20
N ALA A 50 -11.41 17.57 -14.40
CA ALA A 50 -10.66 17.00 -15.52
C ALA A 50 -11.45 17.03 -16.83
N THR A 51 -10.78 17.40 -17.92
CA THR A 51 -11.37 17.31 -19.26
C THR A 51 -11.30 15.88 -19.81
N ASP A 52 -12.24 15.49 -20.67
CA ASP A 52 -12.23 14.16 -21.33
C ASP A 52 -10.89 13.87 -22.04
N ALA A 53 -10.35 14.87 -22.74
CA ALA A 53 -9.06 14.77 -23.42
C ALA A 53 -7.91 14.55 -22.41
N GLY A 54 -7.95 15.26 -21.26
CA GLY A 54 -7.01 15.06 -20.17
C GLY A 54 -7.08 13.65 -19.60
N LEU A 55 -8.27 13.15 -19.31
CA LEU A 55 -8.47 11.78 -18.78
C LEU A 55 -7.95 10.71 -19.74
N VAL A 56 -8.16 10.88 -21.05
CA VAL A 56 -7.62 9.96 -22.06
C VAL A 56 -6.09 10.03 -22.12
N ALA A 57 -5.49 11.22 -22.03
CA ALA A 57 -4.03 11.38 -22.02
C ALA A 57 -3.40 10.74 -20.77
N THR A 58 -3.96 11.01 -19.58
CA THR A 58 -3.54 10.39 -18.32
C THR A 58 -3.64 8.87 -18.38
N ARG A 59 -4.75 8.33 -18.91
CA ARG A 59 -4.91 6.89 -19.14
C ARG A 59 -3.82 6.33 -20.05
N ALA A 60 -3.50 7.01 -21.15
CA ALA A 60 -2.48 6.55 -22.08
C ALA A 60 -1.08 6.53 -21.43
N GLN A 61 -0.75 7.55 -20.64
CA GLN A 61 0.51 7.60 -19.89
C GLN A 61 0.59 6.52 -18.81
N LEU A 62 -0.50 6.29 -18.07
CA LEU A 62 -0.58 5.20 -17.09
C LEU A 62 -0.39 3.84 -17.76
N ASN A 63 -1.08 3.57 -18.88
CA ASN A 63 -0.90 2.33 -19.63
C ASN A 63 0.53 2.15 -20.13
N ASN A 64 1.17 3.22 -20.60
CA ASN A 64 2.57 3.18 -21.03
C ASN A 64 3.52 2.92 -19.86
N ALA A 65 3.23 3.44 -18.67
CA ALA A 65 3.98 3.15 -17.46
C ALA A 65 3.88 1.67 -17.09
N LEU A 66 2.65 1.17 -16.97
CA LEU A 66 2.36 -0.18 -16.46
C LEU A 66 2.70 -1.29 -17.46
N ARG A 67 2.64 -1.03 -18.78
CA ARG A 67 3.05 -1.99 -19.82
C ARG A 67 4.50 -2.49 -19.66
N ARG A 68 5.36 -1.71 -19.01
CA ARG A 68 6.76 -2.11 -18.77
C ARG A 68 6.88 -3.28 -17.81
N LEU A 69 5.87 -3.49 -16.96
CA LEU A 69 5.82 -4.60 -16.03
C LEU A 69 5.61 -5.88 -16.83
N GLY A 70 6.61 -6.74 -16.81
CA GLY A 70 6.56 -8.05 -17.46
C GLY A 70 5.89 -9.10 -16.56
N SER A 71 6.32 -10.34 -16.74
CA SER A 71 5.95 -11.44 -15.85
C SER A 71 6.48 -11.25 -14.43
N ARG A 72 5.86 -11.91 -13.45
CA ARG A 72 6.26 -11.95 -12.02
C ARG A 72 6.12 -10.64 -11.25
N TRP A 73 5.52 -9.62 -11.88
CA TRP A 73 5.06 -8.42 -11.20
C TRP A 73 3.60 -8.59 -10.76
N CYS A 74 3.29 -8.04 -9.59
CA CYS A 74 1.94 -7.87 -9.10
C CYS A 74 1.78 -6.43 -8.63
N LEU A 75 0.62 -5.85 -8.91
CA LEU A 75 0.24 -4.52 -8.45
C LEU A 75 -0.96 -4.62 -7.52
N HIS A 76 -0.85 -3.98 -6.37
CA HIS A 76 -1.98 -3.75 -5.49
C HIS A 76 -2.27 -2.25 -5.48
N ILE A 77 -3.46 -1.87 -5.94
CA ILE A 77 -3.93 -0.49 -5.93
C ILE A 77 -5.01 -0.40 -4.88
N GLU A 78 -4.85 0.52 -3.95
CA GLU A 78 -5.75 0.65 -2.81
C GLU A 78 -6.28 2.06 -2.68
N ALA A 79 -7.55 2.18 -2.30
CA ALA A 79 -8.21 3.42 -1.94
C ALA A 79 -8.75 3.28 -0.51
N VAL A 80 -8.07 3.90 0.45
CA VAL A 80 -8.45 3.86 1.86
C VAL A 80 -9.29 5.07 2.18
N ARG A 81 -10.61 4.88 2.29
CA ARG A 81 -11.54 5.94 2.67
C ARG A 81 -11.81 5.90 4.18
N SER A 82 -11.42 6.95 4.89
CA SER A 82 -11.62 7.09 6.34
C SER A 82 -12.37 8.35 6.71
N PRO A 83 -13.08 8.35 7.85
CA PRO A 83 -13.70 9.56 8.36
C PRO A 83 -12.63 10.62 8.61
N SER A 84 -12.87 11.83 8.13
CA SER A 84 -12.09 13.01 8.48
C SER A 84 -12.91 13.82 9.48
N GLN A 85 -12.39 14.03 10.68
CA GLN A 85 -13.09 14.78 11.73
C GLN A 85 -12.32 16.01 12.18
N THR A 86 -11.12 16.22 11.65
CA THR A 86 -10.23 17.27 12.12
C THR A 86 -10.24 18.43 11.13
N TYR A 87 -10.82 19.56 11.54
CA TYR A 87 -10.66 20.82 10.83
C TYR A 87 -9.25 21.39 11.13
N PRO A 88 -8.48 21.83 10.12
CA PRO A 88 -7.13 22.34 10.35
C PRO A 88 -7.16 23.67 11.10
N THR A 89 -6.24 23.85 12.05
CA THR A 89 -6.02 25.16 12.68
C THR A 89 -5.28 26.08 11.70
N SER A 90 -5.93 27.16 11.28
CA SER A 90 -5.37 28.14 10.37
C SER A 90 -5.07 29.46 11.08
N GLN A 91 -4.09 30.22 10.58
CA GLN A 91 -3.80 31.58 11.07
C GLN A 91 -3.99 32.55 9.91
N PHE A 92 -4.84 33.57 10.11
CA PHE A 92 -5.13 34.57 9.08
C PHE A 92 -4.56 35.94 9.44
N PRO A 93 -4.14 36.74 8.44
CA PRO A 93 -3.52 38.05 8.68
C PRO A 93 -4.53 39.13 9.09
N ASP A 94 -5.83 38.89 8.90
CA ASP A 94 -6.90 39.86 9.12
C ASP A 94 -8.16 39.20 9.73
N PRO A 95 -8.97 39.96 10.50
CA PRO A 95 -10.12 39.42 11.20
C PRO A 95 -11.30 39.03 10.29
N VAL A 96 -11.34 39.50 9.04
CA VAL A 96 -12.42 39.14 8.10
C VAL A 96 -12.17 37.73 7.57
N SER A 97 -10.93 37.42 7.19
CA SER A 97 -10.53 36.07 6.79
C SER A 97 -10.71 35.07 7.93
N ASP A 98 -10.40 35.48 9.17
CA ASP A 98 -10.60 34.66 10.38
C ASP A 98 -12.08 34.32 10.60
N LEU A 99 -12.97 35.32 10.47
CA LEU A 99 -14.42 35.10 10.57
C LEU A 99 -14.95 34.15 9.49
N VAL A 100 -14.44 34.25 8.25
CA VAL A 100 -14.82 33.34 7.16
C VAL A 100 -14.36 31.91 7.44
N ASP A 101 -13.17 31.70 8.01
CA ASP A 101 -12.71 30.36 8.40
C ASP A 101 -13.55 29.79 9.55
N GLU A 102 -14.00 30.61 10.49
CA GLU A 102 -14.88 30.18 11.57
C GLU A 102 -16.23 29.68 11.03
N GLU A 103 -16.86 30.40 10.10
CA GLU A 103 -18.10 29.94 9.45
C GLU A 103 -17.90 28.62 8.68
N ARG A 104 -16.74 28.45 8.03
CA ARG A 104 -16.38 27.20 7.35
C ARG A 104 -16.17 26.06 8.33
N ARG A 105 -15.56 26.32 9.49
CA ARG A 105 -15.39 25.35 10.58
C ARG A 105 -16.73 24.92 11.14
N GLU A 106 -17.61 25.86 11.47
CA GLU A 106 -18.96 25.55 11.95
C GLU A 106 -19.73 24.68 10.93
N SER A 107 -19.66 25.02 9.65
CA SER A 107 -20.29 24.25 8.57
C SER A 107 -19.70 22.85 8.41
N PHE A 108 -18.37 22.70 8.59
CA PHE A 108 -17.69 21.41 8.56
C PHE A 108 -18.11 20.56 9.77
N GLU A 109 -18.07 21.11 10.97
CA GLU A 109 -18.43 20.40 12.20
C GLU A 109 -19.92 20.03 12.25
N ALA A 110 -20.80 20.82 11.63
CA ALA A 110 -22.22 20.52 11.50
C ALA A 110 -22.53 19.35 10.55
N GLN A 111 -21.67 19.09 9.56
CA GLN A 111 -21.81 17.95 8.66
C GLN A 111 -21.26 16.70 9.35
N GLU A 112 -22.14 15.77 9.74
CA GLU A 112 -21.78 14.61 10.59
C GLU A 112 -20.76 13.64 9.97
N ARG A 113 -20.44 13.73 8.66
CA ARG A 113 -19.63 12.71 7.96
C ARG A 113 -18.79 13.26 6.81
N HIS A 114 -17.58 13.74 7.14
CA HIS A 114 -16.54 13.94 6.12
C HIS A 114 -15.68 12.70 5.98
N PHE A 115 -15.16 12.50 4.77
CA PHE A 115 -14.26 11.41 4.47
C PHE A 115 -13.07 11.90 3.66
N GLU A 116 -11.91 11.34 3.94
CA GLU A 116 -10.72 11.47 3.13
C GLU A 116 -10.35 10.13 2.53
N SER A 117 -9.84 10.14 1.30
CA SER A 117 -9.32 8.96 0.63
C SER A 117 -7.81 9.09 0.45
N ARG A 118 -7.07 8.10 0.91
CA ARG A 118 -5.63 7.95 0.67
C ARG A 118 -5.40 6.80 -0.30
N TYR A 119 -4.50 6.97 -1.26
CA TYR A 119 -4.26 5.96 -2.28
C TYR A 119 -2.85 5.41 -2.21
N PHE A 120 -2.74 4.10 -2.39
CA PHE A 120 -1.48 3.38 -2.36
C PHE A 120 -1.33 2.51 -3.59
N LEU A 121 -0.11 2.48 -4.14
CA LEU A 121 0.29 1.60 -5.22
C LEU A 121 1.47 0.76 -4.75
N THR A 122 1.21 -0.51 -4.46
CA THR A 122 2.23 -1.47 -4.03
C THR A 122 2.67 -2.33 -5.20
N PHE A 123 3.97 -2.28 -5.49
CA PHE A 123 4.65 -3.16 -6.44
C PHE A 123 5.17 -4.37 -5.70
N THR A 124 4.89 -5.56 -6.22
CA THR A 124 5.52 -6.80 -5.78
C THR A 124 6.20 -7.47 -6.96
N TYR A 125 7.45 -7.88 -6.81
CA TYR A 125 8.21 -8.58 -7.84
C TYR A 125 8.84 -9.85 -7.28
N LEU A 126 8.51 -11.00 -7.88
CA LEU A 126 9.13 -12.27 -7.54
C LEU A 126 10.37 -12.48 -8.43
N PRO A 127 11.60 -12.43 -7.88
CA PRO A 127 12.80 -12.69 -8.68
C PRO A 127 12.87 -14.17 -9.12
N PRO A 128 13.71 -14.52 -10.09
CA PRO A 128 13.93 -15.92 -10.47
C PRO A 128 14.41 -16.79 -9.30
N GLU A 129 14.06 -18.08 -9.32
CA GLU A 129 14.37 -19.03 -8.22
C GLU A 129 15.86 -19.06 -7.84
N GLU A 130 16.77 -18.91 -8.82
CA GLU A 130 18.21 -18.85 -8.58
C GLU A 130 18.63 -17.66 -7.71
N ALA A 131 17.88 -16.55 -7.76
CA ALA A 131 18.08 -15.40 -6.89
C ALA A 131 17.40 -15.59 -5.52
N ILE A 132 16.26 -16.29 -5.46
CA ILE A 132 15.51 -16.56 -4.21
C ILE A 132 16.29 -17.47 -3.27
N SER A 133 16.86 -18.56 -3.77
CA SER A 133 17.66 -19.50 -2.96
C SER A 133 18.82 -18.79 -2.24
N THR A 134 19.28 -17.66 -2.78
CA THR A 134 20.32 -16.83 -2.19
C THR A 134 19.80 -15.88 -1.12
N ALA A 135 18.61 -15.31 -1.32
CA ALA A 135 17.96 -14.49 -0.29
C ALA A 135 17.73 -15.32 0.98
N GLU A 136 17.27 -16.57 0.82
CA GLU A 136 17.15 -17.54 1.90
C GLU A 136 18.52 -17.85 2.53
N SER A 137 19.58 -17.98 1.72
CA SER A 137 20.93 -18.27 2.22
C SER A 137 21.59 -17.12 2.97
N LEU A 138 21.22 -15.88 2.67
CA LEU A 138 21.73 -14.69 3.37
C LEU A 138 21.02 -14.45 4.70
N LEU A 139 19.76 -14.90 4.81
CA LEU A 139 18.98 -14.87 6.06
C LEU A 139 19.30 -16.06 6.99
N LEU A 140 19.98 -17.10 6.50
CA LEU A 140 20.35 -18.31 7.24
C LEU A 140 21.88 -18.41 7.35
N GLU A 141 22.44 -18.39 8.56
CA GLU A 141 23.89 -18.41 8.82
C GLU A 141 24.65 -19.62 8.22
N ASN A 142 23.98 -20.67 7.72
CA ASN A 142 24.58 -21.95 7.32
C ASN A 142 24.13 -22.49 5.94
N ALA A 143 23.77 -21.63 4.98
CA ALA A 143 23.37 -22.08 3.65
C ALA A 143 24.55 -22.06 2.63
N PRO A 144 24.62 -23.04 1.70
CA PRO A 144 25.71 -23.13 0.74
C PRO A 144 25.65 -22.00 -0.31
N SER A 145 26.55 -21.03 -0.21
CA SER A 145 26.65 -19.90 -1.15
C SER A 145 27.47 -20.25 -2.40
N GLY A 146 26.84 -20.27 -3.58
CA GLY A 146 27.53 -20.37 -4.86
C GLY A 146 28.10 -19.01 -5.31
N ARG A 147 29.31 -18.99 -5.89
CA ARG A 147 30.08 -17.77 -6.26
C ARG A 147 29.45 -16.80 -7.27
N GLY A 148 28.21 -17.03 -7.74
CA GLY A 148 27.49 -16.13 -8.67
C GLY A 148 26.10 -15.70 -8.22
N ALA A 149 25.56 -16.29 -7.15
CA ALA A 149 24.15 -16.17 -6.80
C ALA A 149 23.83 -14.85 -6.06
N GLU A 150 24.77 -14.36 -5.24
CA GLU A 150 24.67 -13.04 -4.57
C GLU A 150 24.62 -11.88 -5.58
N GLY A 151 25.38 -11.99 -6.68
CA GLY A 151 25.36 -11.02 -7.78
C GLY A 151 24.00 -10.98 -8.48
N MET A 152 23.37 -12.14 -8.70
CA MET A 152 22.05 -12.22 -9.33
C MET A 152 20.95 -11.61 -8.45
N TYR A 153 20.98 -11.85 -7.14
CA TYR A 153 20.04 -11.23 -6.20
C TYR A 153 20.16 -9.70 -6.20
N ARG A 154 21.39 -9.17 -6.08
CA ARG A 154 21.63 -7.72 -6.13
C ARG A 154 21.20 -7.11 -7.46
N ALA A 155 21.46 -7.79 -8.58
CA ALA A 155 21.01 -7.35 -9.89
C ALA A 155 19.48 -7.30 -9.97
N ALA A 156 18.80 -8.37 -9.57
CA ALA A 156 17.33 -8.41 -9.54
C ALA A 156 16.73 -7.32 -8.65
N LEU A 157 17.36 -7.03 -7.51
CA LEU A 157 16.93 -5.96 -6.61
C LEU A 157 17.12 -4.58 -7.23
N SER A 158 18.27 -4.34 -7.87
CA SER A 158 18.56 -3.10 -8.59
C SER A 158 17.57 -2.88 -9.74
N ASP A 159 17.26 -3.93 -10.50
CA ASP A 159 16.30 -3.88 -11.60
C ASP A 159 14.88 -3.59 -11.10
N PHE A 160 14.48 -4.21 -9.97
CA PHE A 160 13.22 -3.93 -9.31
C PHE A 160 13.09 -2.44 -8.93
N LEU A 161 14.08 -1.91 -8.18
CA LEU A 161 14.07 -0.51 -7.75
C LEU A 161 14.10 0.44 -8.95
N SER A 162 14.95 0.18 -9.95
CA SER A 162 15.02 1.01 -11.16
C SER A 162 13.68 1.06 -11.89
N THR A 163 12.99 -0.08 -12.01
CA THR A 163 11.67 -0.15 -12.63
C THR A 163 10.61 0.62 -11.84
N VAL A 164 10.61 0.48 -10.51
CA VAL A 164 9.69 1.23 -9.63
C VAL A 164 9.94 2.73 -9.75
N HIS A 165 11.19 3.19 -9.70
CA HIS A 165 11.53 4.61 -9.81
C HIS A 165 11.11 5.17 -11.18
N GLN A 166 11.37 4.46 -12.27
CA GLN A 166 10.94 4.89 -13.62
C GLN A 166 9.42 5.01 -13.75
N ILE A 167 8.66 4.12 -13.10
CA ILE A 167 7.21 4.22 -13.08
C ILE A 167 6.78 5.40 -12.22
N ALA A 168 7.36 5.58 -11.03
CA ALA A 168 7.09 6.70 -10.15
C ALA A 168 7.33 8.04 -10.85
N ASP A 169 8.45 8.21 -11.56
CA ASP A 169 8.78 9.42 -12.34
C ASP A 169 7.69 9.77 -13.36
N ILE A 170 7.14 8.75 -14.02
CA ILE A 170 6.07 8.94 -15.01
C ILE A 170 4.75 9.29 -14.32
N LEU A 171 4.46 8.68 -13.17
CA LEU A 171 3.29 9.01 -12.38
C LEU A 171 3.36 10.45 -11.87
N THR A 172 4.52 10.91 -11.39
CA THR A 172 4.73 12.30 -10.93
C THR A 172 4.48 13.34 -12.03
N ALA A 173 4.68 12.98 -13.30
CA ALA A 173 4.37 13.87 -14.42
C ALA A 173 2.86 14.04 -14.68
N ILE A 174 2.02 13.14 -14.15
CA ILE A 174 0.58 13.07 -14.47
C ILE A 174 -0.34 13.18 -13.25
N MET A 175 0.23 13.04 -12.05
CA MET A 175 -0.47 13.08 -10.77
C MET A 175 0.11 14.20 -9.90
N PRO A 176 -0.73 14.96 -9.18
CA PRO A 176 -0.28 16.07 -8.33
C PRO A 176 0.61 15.61 -7.16
N GLU A 177 0.37 14.43 -6.60
CA GLU A 177 1.15 13.90 -5.48
C GLU A 177 1.53 12.45 -5.77
N VAL A 178 2.83 12.17 -5.76
CA VAL A 178 3.38 10.81 -5.82
C VAL A 178 4.64 10.79 -4.97
N ALA A 179 4.70 9.88 -4.01
CA ALA A 179 5.85 9.73 -3.12
C ALA A 179 6.07 8.27 -2.78
N GLU A 180 7.33 7.84 -2.73
CA GLU A 180 7.68 6.57 -2.12
C GLU A 180 7.49 6.66 -0.61
N LEU A 181 6.93 5.61 0.01
CA LEU A 181 6.82 5.58 1.46
C LEU A 181 8.21 5.43 2.10
N THR A 182 8.47 6.20 3.15
CA THR A 182 9.58 5.99 4.07
C THR A 182 9.41 4.67 4.85
N ASP A 183 10.40 4.28 5.66
CA ASP A 183 10.30 3.08 6.50
C ASP A 183 9.11 3.16 7.46
N ASP A 184 9.00 4.25 8.23
CA ASP A 184 7.91 4.48 9.18
C ASP A 184 6.54 4.52 8.48
N GLU A 185 6.45 5.19 7.33
CA GLU A 185 5.21 5.24 6.55
C GLU A 185 4.84 3.87 5.97
N THR A 186 5.84 3.09 5.56
CA THR A 186 5.64 1.71 5.08
C THR A 186 5.09 0.85 6.20
N LEU A 187 5.70 0.88 7.40
CA LEU A 187 5.22 0.12 8.55
C LEU A 187 3.83 0.57 8.99
N THR A 188 3.58 1.87 9.02
CA THR A 188 2.25 2.46 9.30
C THR A 188 1.21 1.99 8.29
N TYR A 189 1.56 1.99 7.01
CA TYR A 189 0.68 1.51 5.94
C TYR A 189 0.38 0.02 6.11
N LEU A 190 1.40 -0.83 6.26
CA LEU A 190 1.22 -2.27 6.42
C LEU A 190 0.41 -2.62 7.66
N HIS A 191 0.67 -1.95 8.79
CA HIS A 191 -0.14 -2.09 10.00
C HIS A 191 -1.61 -1.76 9.75
N SER A 192 -1.88 -0.66 9.03
CA SER A 192 -3.25 -0.25 8.68
C SER A 192 -4.00 -1.26 7.80
N CYS A 193 -3.29 -2.17 7.11
CA CYS A 193 -3.90 -3.26 6.33
C CYS A 193 -4.41 -4.40 7.21
N ILE A 194 -3.88 -4.55 8.42
CA ILE A 194 -4.07 -5.74 9.28
C ILE A 194 -4.56 -5.38 10.68
N SER A 195 -4.89 -4.11 10.93
CA SER A 195 -5.35 -3.64 12.23
C SER A 195 -6.55 -2.72 12.08
N THR A 196 -7.44 -2.78 13.07
CA THR A 196 -8.54 -1.83 13.23
C THR A 196 -8.09 -0.54 13.92
N LYS A 197 -6.91 -0.53 14.54
CA LYS A 197 -6.34 0.61 15.24
C LYS A 197 -5.45 1.39 14.29
N ARG A 198 -5.68 2.69 14.11
CA ARG A 198 -4.86 3.52 13.23
C ARG A 198 -3.88 4.35 14.05
N HIS A 199 -2.60 4.11 13.86
CA HIS A 199 -1.55 4.90 14.48
C HIS A 199 -0.25 4.82 13.67
N PRO A 200 0.65 5.81 13.78
CA PRO A 200 1.98 5.73 13.22
C PRO A 200 2.78 4.59 13.85
N VAL A 201 3.54 3.85 13.05
CA VAL A 201 4.46 2.80 13.49
C VAL A 201 5.87 3.23 13.14
N ALA A 202 6.69 3.45 14.16
CA ALA A 202 8.09 3.79 13.99
C ALA A 202 8.93 2.54 13.70
N THR A 203 9.96 2.72 12.88
CA THR A 203 10.93 1.69 12.56
C THR A 203 11.80 1.38 13.77
N LEU A 204 12.04 0.09 14.02
CA LEU A 204 12.93 -0.36 15.08
C LEU A 204 14.40 -0.24 14.67
N GLU A 205 15.26 0.15 15.61
CA GLU A 205 16.72 0.14 15.39
C GLU A 205 17.26 -1.27 15.15
N THR A 206 16.60 -2.29 15.73
CA THR A 206 16.96 -3.69 15.57
C THR A 206 16.02 -4.37 14.57
N PRO A 207 16.55 -5.06 13.53
CA PRO A 207 15.72 -5.79 12.58
C PRO A 207 14.80 -6.79 13.29
N ALA A 208 13.51 -6.69 13.00
CA ALA A 208 12.48 -7.58 13.52
C ALA A 208 11.69 -8.20 12.36
N TYR A 209 11.11 -9.37 12.62
CA TYR A 209 10.17 -9.99 11.69
C TYR A 209 8.88 -9.16 11.65
N LEU A 210 8.62 -8.51 10.51
CA LEU A 210 7.53 -7.53 10.35
C LEU A 210 6.15 -8.15 10.56
N ASP A 211 5.95 -9.38 10.10
CA ASP A 211 4.70 -10.11 10.29
C ASP A 211 4.30 -10.19 11.77
N ALA A 212 5.24 -10.53 12.65
CA ALA A 212 5.03 -10.63 14.09
C ALA A 212 5.05 -9.27 14.80
N PHE A 213 5.84 -8.31 14.30
CA PHE A 213 5.94 -6.98 14.88
C PHE A 213 4.69 -6.13 14.64
N LEU A 214 4.10 -6.20 13.45
CA LEU A 214 2.97 -5.37 13.06
C LEU A 214 1.61 -5.93 13.52
N THR A 215 1.54 -7.18 13.97
CA THR A 215 0.26 -7.79 14.37
C THR A 215 -0.15 -7.38 15.78
N ASP A 216 -1.28 -6.67 15.89
CA ASP A 216 -1.85 -6.22 17.18
C ASP A 216 -3.37 -6.49 17.33
N ASP A 217 -3.98 -7.10 16.33
CA ASP A 217 -5.39 -7.52 16.30
C ASP A 217 -5.51 -9.00 15.91
N ASP A 218 -6.54 -9.65 16.44
CA ASP A 218 -6.85 -11.03 16.09
C ASP A 218 -7.58 -11.11 14.75
N PHE A 219 -7.31 -12.15 13.96
CA PHE A 219 -8.08 -12.43 12.74
C PHE A 219 -8.85 -13.74 12.90
N GLN A 220 -10.17 -13.66 12.73
CA GLN A 220 -11.06 -14.81 12.69
C GLN A 220 -11.56 -15.00 11.25
N GLY A 221 -11.21 -16.11 10.62
CA GLY A 221 -11.72 -16.49 9.31
C GLY A 221 -13.13 -17.11 9.35
N GLY A 222 -13.54 -17.73 8.24
CA GLY A 222 -14.81 -18.46 8.11
C GLY A 222 -15.91 -17.67 7.39
N LEU A 223 -17.17 -18.01 7.66
CA LEU A 223 -18.34 -17.42 6.99
C LEU A 223 -18.58 -15.95 7.37
N LEU A 224 -18.18 -15.56 8.59
CA LEU A 224 -18.31 -14.21 9.12
C LEU A 224 -16.93 -13.74 9.57
N PRO A 225 -16.03 -13.40 8.62
CA PRO A 225 -14.67 -13.05 8.96
C PRO A 225 -14.64 -11.78 9.81
N ARG A 226 -13.72 -11.73 10.78
CA ARG A 226 -13.52 -10.60 11.68
C ARG A 226 -12.04 -10.24 11.79
N LEU A 227 -11.78 -8.94 11.87
CA LEU A 227 -10.50 -8.39 12.26
C LEU A 227 -10.71 -7.62 13.57
N GLY A 228 -10.06 -8.07 14.63
CA GLY A 228 -10.33 -7.65 16.00
C GLY A 228 -11.83 -7.73 16.32
N GLY A 229 -12.39 -6.59 16.73
CA GLY A 229 -13.82 -6.47 17.00
C GLY A 229 -14.73 -6.36 15.76
N GLN A 230 -14.17 -6.07 14.58
CA GLN A 230 -14.93 -5.63 13.41
C GLN A 230 -15.22 -6.78 12.42
N TYR A 231 -16.43 -6.81 11.88
CA TYR A 231 -16.79 -7.77 10.82
C TYR A 231 -16.31 -7.26 9.46
N LEU A 232 -15.70 -8.16 8.70
CA LEU A 232 -15.27 -7.90 7.32
C LEU A 232 -16.39 -8.32 6.35
N ARG A 233 -16.73 -7.43 5.42
CA ARG A 233 -17.60 -7.75 4.27
C ARG A 233 -16.90 -7.33 2.99
N THR A 234 -16.67 -8.30 2.11
CA THR A 234 -15.99 -8.07 0.84
C THR A 234 -17.02 -8.01 -0.29
N ILE A 235 -16.96 -6.96 -1.10
CA ILE A 235 -17.68 -6.87 -2.37
C ILE A 235 -16.62 -7.03 -3.46
N SER A 236 -16.85 -7.94 -4.40
CA SER A 236 -15.91 -8.22 -5.48
C SER A 236 -16.60 -8.19 -6.84
N VAL A 237 -15.81 -7.86 -7.86
CA VAL A 237 -16.25 -7.87 -9.25
C VAL A 237 -16.25 -9.32 -9.75
N ARG A 238 -17.43 -9.86 -10.06
CA ARG A 238 -17.59 -11.24 -10.54
C ARG A 238 -17.10 -11.45 -11.97
N ALA A 239 -17.15 -10.41 -12.79
CA ALA A 239 -16.71 -10.41 -14.17
C ALA A 239 -16.36 -8.98 -14.60
N TYR A 240 -15.30 -8.84 -15.40
CA TYR A 240 -14.92 -7.54 -15.95
C TYR A 240 -15.88 -7.12 -17.08
N PRO A 241 -16.18 -5.82 -17.20
CA PRO A 241 -16.98 -5.32 -18.31
C PRO A 241 -16.23 -5.46 -19.62
N THR A 242 -16.96 -5.61 -20.73
CA THR A 242 -16.38 -5.67 -22.09
C THR A 242 -15.79 -4.32 -22.53
N THR A 243 -16.22 -3.23 -21.91
CA THR A 243 -15.74 -1.86 -22.15
C THR A 243 -15.53 -1.13 -20.84
N SER A 244 -14.48 -0.32 -20.75
CA SER A 244 -14.19 0.54 -19.60
C SER A 244 -14.04 2.00 -20.03
N CYS A 245 -14.58 2.93 -19.26
CA CYS A 245 -14.31 4.36 -19.37
C CYS A 245 -13.57 4.87 -18.12
N PRO A 246 -12.84 6.00 -18.23
CA PRO A 246 -12.38 6.72 -17.05
C PRO A 246 -13.56 7.01 -16.11
N GLY A 247 -13.32 6.89 -14.80
CA GLY A 247 -14.33 7.21 -13.78
C GLY A 247 -15.45 6.17 -13.60
N LEU A 248 -15.32 4.96 -14.17
CA LEU A 248 -16.36 3.92 -14.09
C LEU A 248 -16.82 3.62 -12.64
N LEU A 249 -15.95 3.83 -11.64
CA LEU A 249 -16.21 3.56 -10.23
C LEU A 249 -16.31 4.84 -9.37
N ASP A 250 -16.47 6.03 -9.97
CA ASP A 250 -16.42 7.31 -9.24
C ASP A 250 -17.51 7.43 -8.17
N ARG A 251 -18.66 6.79 -8.38
CA ARG A 251 -19.74 6.74 -7.38
C ARG A 251 -19.32 6.13 -6.05
N LEU A 252 -18.27 5.30 -6.00
CA LEU A 252 -17.74 4.78 -4.74
C LEU A 252 -17.16 5.90 -3.87
N ASN A 253 -16.54 6.92 -4.49
CA ASN A 253 -15.94 8.05 -3.79
C ASN A 253 -16.98 8.99 -3.16
N GLU A 254 -18.23 8.92 -3.60
CA GLU A 254 -19.35 9.72 -3.05
C GLU A 254 -20.04 9.04 -1.87
N LEU A 255 -19.73 7.78 -1.59
CA LEU A 255 -20.39 7.05 -0.50
C LEU A 255 -20.04 7.64 0.87
N GLY A 256 -21.06 7.76 1.72
CA GLY A 256 -20.94 8.21 3.11
C GLY A 256 -20.49 7.10 4.08
N ILE A 257 -19.64 6.18 3.62
CA ILE A 257 -19.10 5.07 4.41
C ILE A 257 -17.58 4.95 4.20
N SER A 258 -16.90 4.43 5.22
CA SER A 258 -15.51 4.01 5.09
C SER A 258 -15.41 2.71 4.31
N TYR A 259 -14.37 2.59 3.49
CA TYR A 259 -14.04 1.35 2.79
C TYR A 259 -12.54 1.27 2.51
N ARG A 260 -12.14 0.07 2.11
CA ARG A 260 -10.84 -0.29 1.56
C ARG A 260 -11.09 -1.34 0.47
#